data_AF-A0A849PZI8-F1
#
_entry.id   AF-A0A849PZI8-F1
#
_cell.length_a   1.000
_cell.length_b   1.000
_cell.length_c   1.000
_cell.angle_alpha   90.00
_cell.angle_beta   90.00
_cell.angle_gamma   90.00
#
_symmetry.space_group_name_H-M   'P 1'
#
loop_
_entity.id
_entity.type
_entity.pdbx_description
1 polymer ?
#
loop_
_entity_poly.entity_id
_entity_poly.type
_entity_poly.pdbx_seq_one_letter_code
_entity_poly.pdbx_strand_id
1 'polypeptide(L)'
;MDERKVHYIAVTAIVIKDGKYLIAKRSMEEKVFPGLWTVPGGKIEVSDYKSLPKDTGSHWYNVFENALRREVREETGVEIDNIRYLTSLAFFRPDGIPVIVVSLFADF
;
A
#
# COMPACT_ATOMS: atom_id res chain seq x y z
N MET A 1 -20.90 8.02 -12.15
CA MET A 1 -20.19 7.48 -10.96
C MET A 1 -20.58 8.35 -9.78
N ASP A 2 -20.97 7.77 -8.64
CA ASP A 2 -21.32 8.57 -7.45
C ASP A 2 -20.02 9.00 -6.75
N GLU A 3 -19.62 10.25 -6.92
CA GLU A 3 -18.34 10.79 -6.40
C GLU A 3 -18.20 10.62 -4.88
N ARG A 4 -19.31 10.58 -4.14
CA ARG A 4 -19.33 10.38 -2.69
C ARG A 4 -18.86 8.98 -2.26
N LYS A 5 -18.74 8.05 -3.22
CA LYS A 5 -18.34 6.65 -2.98
C LYS A 5 -16.97 6.33 -3.56
N VAL A 6 -16.32 7.28 -4.23
CA VAL A 6 -15.05 7.06 -4.93
C VAL A 6 -13.88 7.46 -4.03
N HIS A 7 -12.97 6.53 -3.81
CA HIS A 7 -11.78 6.72 -3.00
C HIS A 7 -10.58 6.09 -3.71
N TYR A 8 -9.41 6.73 -3.64
CA TYR A 8 -8.18 5.98 -3.89
C TYR A 8 -7.90 5.08 -2.69
N ILE A 9 -7.35 3.90 -2.96
CA ILE A 9 -6.87 2.99 -1.92
C ILE A 9 -5.35 2.91 -2.02
N ALA A 10 -4.69 3.05 -0.88
CA ALA A 10 -3.26 2.82 -0.74
C ALA A 10 -3.00 1.81 0.38
N VAL A 11 -1.85 1.16 0.32
CA VAL A 11 -1.39 0.20 1.33
C VAL A 11 -0.03 0.63 1.89
N THR A 12 0.21 0.38 3.18
CA THR A 12 1.53 0.65 3.81
C THR A 12 1.98 -0.54 4.65
N ALA A 13 3.29 -0.75 4.74
CA ALA A 13 3.88 -1.89 5.45
C ALA A 13 4.70 -1.45 6.66
N ILE A 14 4.29 -1.87 7.85
CA ILE A 14 5.19 -1.94 9.01
C ILE A 14 6.00 -3.23 8.90
N VAL A 15 7.18 -3.16 8.29
CA VAL A 15 8.07 -4.33 8.13
C VAL A 15 8.96 -4.45 9.36
N ILE A 16 8.94 -5.63 10.01
CA ILE A 16 9.58 -5.87 11.30
C ILE A 16 10.69 -6.91 11.16
N LYS A 17 11.86 -6.61 11.70
CA LYS A 17 12.99 -7.56 11.83
C LYS A 17 13.80 -7.26 13.08
N ASP A 18 13.96 -8.24 13.96
CA ASP A 18 14.78 -8.12 15.18
C ASP A 18 14.45 -6.88 16.04
N GLY A 19 13.16 -6.58 16.19
CA GLY A 19 12.66 -5.41 16.93
C GLY A 19 12.90 -4.07 16.24
N LYS A 20 13.39 -4.07 14.99
CA LYS A 20 13.58 -2.87 14.15
C LYS A 20 12.48 -2.79 13.10
N TYR A 21 12.27 -1.57 12.63
CA TYR A 21 11.25 -1.24 11.64
C TYR A 21 11.88 -0.63 10.40
N LEU A 22 11.43 -1.05 9.22
CA LEU A 22 11.85 -0.48 7.96
C LEU A 22 11.21 0.90 7.74
N ILE A 23 12.03 1.88 7.41
CA ILE A 23 11.58 3.19 6.94
C ILE A 23 12.25 3.49 5.59
N ALA A 24 11.51 4.11 4.69
CA ALA A 24 11.97 4.59 3.40
C ALA A 24 11.82 6.12 3.34
N LYS A 25 12.70 6.76 2.57
CA LYS A 25 12.59 8.20 2.30
C LYS A 25 11.80 8.40 1.02
N ARG A 26 10.69 9.15 1.08
CA ARG A 26 9.85 9.44 -0.09
C ARG A 26 10.63 10.20 -1.14
N SER A 27 10.37 9.87 -2.41
CA SER A 27 10.88 10.63 -3.56
C SER A 27 10.46 12.10 -3.46
N MET A 28 11.28 13.00 -4.02
CA MET A 28 10.98 14.44 -4.03
C MET A 28 9.90 14.79 -5.06
N GLU A 29 9.64 13.89 -6.00
CA GLU A 29 8.67 14.00 -7.09
C GLU A 29 7.25 13.64 -6.64
N GLU A 30 7.09 13.12 -5.42
CA GLU A 30 5.79 12.77 -4.85
C GLU A 30 4.88 13.99 -4.63
N LYS A 31 3.63 13.90 -5.11
CA LYS A 31 2.63 14.98 -4.95
C LYS A 31 2.27 15.26 -3.50
N VAL A 32 2.38 14.27 -2.63
CA VAL A 32 2.02 14.37 -1.22
C VAL A 32 3.22 13.94 -0.37
N PHE A 33 3.61 14.78 0.59
CA PHE A 33 4.68 14.50 1.55
C PHE A 33 6.06 14.16 0.93
N PRO A 34 6.58 14.96 -0.03
CA PRO A 34 7.89 14.68 -0.63
C PRO A 34 9.02 14.76 0.41
N GLY A 35 10.01 13.87 0.28
CA GLY A 35 11.23 13.89 1.09
C GLY A 35 11.11 13.44 2.56
N LEU A 36 9.90 13.13 3.04
CA LEU A 36 9.69 12.65 4.41
C LEU A 36 10.11 11.18 4.56
N TRP A 37 10.53 10.81 5.77
CA TRP A 37 10.67 9.41 6.16
C TRP A 37 9.30 8.82 6.46
N THR A 38 9.01 7.67 5.88
CA THR A 38 7.74 6.96 6.01
C THR A 38 7.98 5.46 6.03
N VAL A 39 6.93 4.71 6.33
CA VAL A 39 6.87 3.28 6.05
C VAL A 39 6.61 3.06 4.55
N PRO A 40 7.20 2.02 3.93
CA PRO A 40 7.04 1.76 2.51
C PRO A 40 5.59 1.42 2.14
N GLY A 41 5.23 1.68 0.89
CA GLY A 41 3.90 1.41 0.37
C GLY A 41 3.41 2.46 -0.63
N GLY A 42 2.31 2.13 -1.32
CA GLY A 42 1.81 2.94 -2.41
C GLY A 42 0.34 2.71 -2.72
N LYS A 43 -0.10 3.28 -3.84
CA LYS A 43 -1.49 3.18 -4.30
C LYS A 43 -1.70 1.82 -4.96
N ILE A 44 -2.88 1.25 -4.76
CA ILE A 44 -3.26 0.04 -5.47
C ILE A 44 -3.53 0.38 -6.93
N GLU A 45 -2.95 -0.40 -7.83
CA GLU A 45 -3.18 -0.35 -9.26
C GLU A 45 -4.07 -1.50 -9.72
N VAL A 46 -4.76 -1.32 -10.84
CA VAL A 46 -5.59 -2.38 -11.44
C VAL A 46 -4.72 -3.59 -11.83
N SER A 47 -3.47 -3.36 -12.22
CA SER A 47 -2.44 -4.35 -12.53
C SER A 47 -2.17 -5.32 -11.38
N ASP A 48 -2.32 -4.87 -10.12
CA ASP A 48 -2.03 -5.66 -8.91
C ASP A 48 -2.91 -6.91 -8.77
N TYR A 49 -4.05 -6.95 -9.45
CA TYR A 49 -4.96 -8.09 -9.42
C TYR A 49 -5.44 -8.54 -10.80
N LYS A 50 -5.67 -7.63 -11.74
CA LYS A 50 -6.25 -7.99 -13.04
C LYS A 50 -5.35 -8.89 -13.89
N SER A 51 -4.04 -8.85 -13.67
CA SER A 51 -3.05 -9.71 -14.33
C SER A 51 -3.04 -11.14 -13.77
N LEU A 52 -3.62 -11.35 -12.58
CA LEU A 52 -3.64 -12.63 -11.89
C LEU A 52 -4.88 -13.45 -12.29
N PRO A 53 -4.80 -14.79 -12.22
CA PRO A 53 -5.99 -15.63 -12.26
C PRO A 53 -6.97 -15.21 -11.15
N LYS A 54 -8.26 -15.28 -11.44
CA LYS A 54 -9.27 -15.07 -10.40
C LYS A 54 -9.30 -16.28 -9.46
N ASP A 55 -9.39 -16.02 -8.17
CA ASP A 55 -9.58 -17.05 -7.14
C ASP A 55 -10.97 -17.69 -7.19
N THR A 56 -11.95 -16.97 -7.74
CA THR A 56 -13.32 -17.46 -7.96
C THR A 56 -13.81 -17.10 -9.37
N GLY A 57 -15.08 -17.36 -9.70
CA GLY A 57 -15.64 -16.91 -10.99
C GLY A 57 -15.58 -15.40 -11.22
N SER A 58 -15.46 -14.57 -10.18
CA SER A 58 -15.58 -13.11 -10.31
C SER A 58 -14.65 -12.26 -9.44
N HIS A 59 -13.84 -12.87 -8.55
CA HIS A 59 -13.10 -12.14 -7.53
C HIS A 59 -11.61 -12.49 -7.53
N TRP A 60 -10.80 -11.52 -7.10
CA TRP A 60 -9.39 -11.70 -6.73
C TRP A 60 -9.25 -11.48 -5.23
N TYR A 61 -8.53 -12.37 -4.55
CA TYR A 61 -8.22 -12.26 -3.14
C TYR A 61 -6.83 -11.68 -2.94
N ASN A 62 -6.57 -11.24 -1.71
CA ASN A 62 -5.26 -10.76 -1.26
C ASN A 62 -4.70 -9.58 -2.08
N VAL A 63 -5.58 -8.70 -2.59
CA VAL A 63 -5.20 -7.55 -3.41
C VAL A 63 -4.24 -6.63 -2.68
N PHE A 64 -4.46 -6.43 -1.37
CA PHE A 64 -3.62 -5.56 -0.56
C PHE A 64 -2.23 -6.17 -0.36
N GLU A 65 -2.17 -7.45 -0.07
CA GLU A 65 -0.94 -8.21 0.15
C GLU A 65 -0.10 -8.28 -1.13
N ASN A 66 -0.73 -8.47 -2.30
CA ASN A 66 -0.04 -8.49 -3.58
C ASN A 66 0.54 -7.11 -3.93
N ALA A 67 -0.26 -6.05 -3.78
CA ALA A 67 0.21 -4.68 -3.97
C ALA A 67 1.34 -4.34 -2.98
N LEU A 68 1.20 -4.72 -1.71
CA LEU A 68 2.19 -4.43 -0.67
C LEU A 68 3.54 -5.07 -0.96
N ARG A 69 3.57 -6.34 -1.41
CA ARG A 69 4.82 -7.02 -1.79
C ARG A 69 5.52 -6.29 -2.94
N ARG A 70 4.76 -5.87 -3.97
CA ARG A 70 5.31 -5.10 -5.08
C ARG A 70 5.92 -3.79 -4.59
N GLU A 71 5.14 -2.98 -3.88
CA GLU A 71 5.57 -1.66 -3.39
C GLU A 71 6.82 -1.75 -2.51
N VAL A 72 6.84 -2.65 -1.53
CA VAL A 72 7.99 -2.81 -0.62
C VAL A 72 9.24 -3.28 -1.39
N ARG A 73 9.08 -4.20 -2.34
CA ARG A 73 10.19 -4.66 -3.18
C ARG A 73 10.71 -3.55 -4.09
N GLU A 74 9.84 -2.78 -4.72
CA GLU A 74 10.21 -1.69 -5.65
C GLU A 74 10.90 -0.54 -4.91
N GLU A 75 10.40 -0.15 -3.73
CA GLU A 75 10.93 0.98 -2.96
C GLU A 75 12.20 0.66 -2.17
N THR A 76 12.34 -0.57 -1.66
CA THR A 76 13.42 -0.92 -0.72
C THR A 76 14.20 -2.16 -1.08
N GLY A 77 13.80 -2.92 -2.09
CA GLY A 77 14.42 -4.20 -2.45
C GLY A 77 14.19 -5.33 -1.44
N VAL A 78 13.21 -5.16 -0.55
CA VAL A 78 12.92 -6.13 0.53
C VAL A 78 11.73 -6.99 0.12
N GLU A 79 11.85 -8.29 0.36
CA GLU A 79 10.73 -9.22 0.28
C GLU A 79 10.08 -9.33 1.66
N ILE A 80 8.76 -9.51 1.72
CA ILE A 80 8.00 -9.55 2.99
C ILE A 80 7.04 -10.73 3.03
N ASP A 81 6.86 -11.26 4.24
CA ASP A 81 6.01 -12.41 4.54
C ASP A 81 5.08 -12.15 5.75
N ASN A 82 4.16 -13.09 6.01
CA ASN A 82 3.24 -13.05 7.15
C ASN A 82 2.47 -11.71 7.30
N ILE A 83 2.02 -11.19 6.16
CA ILE A 83 1.30 -9.91 6.07
C ILE A 83 -0.02 -9.99 6.82
N ARG A 84 -0.25 -9.04 7.73
CA ARG A 84 -1.42 -8.99 8.62
C ARG A 84 -1.95 -7.57 8.74
N TYR A 85 -3.25 -7.43 8.98
CA TYR A 85 -3.89 -6.13 9.17
C TYR A 85 -3.44 -5.44 10.45
N LEU A 86 -3.10 -4.15 10.35
CA LEU A 86 -2.83 -3.30 11.51
C LEU A 86 -3.97 -2.32 11.76
N THR A 87 -4.23 -1.44 10.80
CA THR A 87 -5.24 -0.37 10.93
C THR A 87 -5.60 0.23 9.56
N SER A 88 -6.60 1.09 9.52
CA SER A 88 -6.90 1.93 8.35
C SER A 88 -7.05 3.38 8.76
N LEU A 89 -6.66 4.30 7.86
CA LEU A 89 -6.77 5.74 8.05
C LEU A 89 -7.20 6.42 6.76
N ALA A 90 -7.77 7.61 6.90
CA ALA A 90 -8.27 8.40 5.77
C ALA A 90 -7.65 9.79 5.78
N PHE A 91 -7.36 10.32 4.59
CA PHE A 91 -6.98 11.72 4.44
C PHE A 91 -7.42 12.25 3.07
N PHE A 92 -7.47 13.57 2.95
CA PHE A 92 -7.69 14.26 1.69
C PHE A 92 -6.34 14.66 1.08
N ARG A 93 -6.12 14.29 -0.18
CA ARG A 93 -4.99 14.81 -0.94
C ARG A 93 -5.17 16.33 -1.19
N PRO A 94 -4.09 17.06 -1.53
CA PRO A 94 -4.19 18.49 -1.85
C PRO A 94 -5.13 18.83 -3.01
N ASP A 95 -5.40 17.86 -3.91
CA ASP A 95 -6.37 17.99 -5.01
C ASP A 95 -7.82 17.64 -4.62
N GLY A 96 -8.10 17.47 -3.33
CA GLY A 96 -9.46 17.23 -2.81
C GLY A 96 -9.93 15.77 -2.93
N ILE A 97 -9.10 14.87 -3.48
CA ILE A 97 -9.50 13.47 -3.67
C ILE A 97 -9.30 12.69 -2.36
N PRO A 98 -10.33 11.99 -1.85
CA PRO A 98 -10.22 11.20 -0.63
C PRO A 98 -9.41 9.92 -0.86
N VAL A 99 -8.59 9.57 0.13
CA VAL A 99 -7.75 8.37 0.11
C VAL A 99 -7.99 7.56 1.39
N ILE A 100 -8.22 6.27 1.24
CA ILE A 100 -8.15 5.29 2.32
C ILE A 100 -6.79 4.61 2.25
N VAL A 101 -6.07 4.63 3.36
CA VAL A 101 -4.83 3.89 3.52
C VAL A 101 -5.11 2.71 4.43
N VAL A 102 -4.79 1.50 3.96
CA VAL A 102 -4.82 0.26 4.73
C VAL A 102 -3.39 -0.04 5.17
N SER A 103 -3.11 0.09 6.45
CA SER A 103 -1.81 -0.22 7.01
C SER A 103 -1.76 -1.68 7.47
N LEU A 104 -0.75 -2.38 7.00
CA LEU A 104 -0.48 -3.78 7.25
C LEU A 104 0.88 -3.88 7.97
N PHE A 105 1.12 -4.98 8.66
CA PHE A 105 2.44 -5.31 9.19
C PHE A 105 2.90 -6.66 8.64
N ALA A 106 4.21 -6.80 8.47
CA ALA A 106 4.80 -7.95 7.82
C ALA A 106 6.17 -8.27 8.43
N ASP A 107 6.56 -9.52 8.31
CA ASP A 107 7.90 -9.98 8.67
C ASP A 107 8.82 -9.75 7.45
N PHE A 108 10.09 -9.40 7.71
CA PHE A 108 11.15 -9.38 6.69
C PHE A 108 11.55 -10.80 6.30
#